data_AF-A0A1D9LCJ1-F1
#
_entry.id   AF-A0A1D9LCJ1-F1
#
_cell.length_a   1.000
_cell.length_b   1.000
_cell.length_c   1.000
_cell.angle_alpha   90.00
_cell.angle_beta   90.00
_cell.angle_gamma   90.00
#
_symmetry.space_group_name_H-M   'P 1'
#
loop_
_entity.id
_entity.type
_entity.pdbx_description
1 polymer ?
#
loop_
_entity_poly.entity_id
_entity_poly.type
_entity_poly.pdbx_seq_one_letter_code
_entity_poly.pdbx_strand_id
1 'polypeptide(L)'
;MKTQLNQTAREIRRQTGLNQQQFWSRIGVTQSGGSRYESGRNIPRPVQTLVSVVHIHGIELEKINRHNARVLRALLAGDIDIQPLLAQVKAAEAAGERAE
;
A
#
# COMPACT_ATOMS: atom_id res chain seq x y z
N MET A 1 14.83 -6.60 7.27
CA MET A 1 13.54 -6.91 7.94
C MET A 1 12.74 -7.88 7.10
N LYS A 2 12.19 -8.93 7.71
CA LYS A 2 11.27 -9.87 7.03
C LYS A 2 9.91 -9.19 6.94
N THR A 3 9.56 -8.63 5.79
CA THR A 3 8.19 -8.21 5.49
C THR A 3 7.40 -9.47 5.11
N GLN A 4 7.14 -10.33 6.08
CA GLN A 4 6.07 -11.33 5.93
C GLN A 4 4.77 -10.63 6.27
N LEU A 5 3.75 -10.83 5.43
CA LEU A 5 2.41 -10.40 5.78
C LEU A 5 1.99 -11.17 7.05
N ASN A 6 1.73 -10.46 8.14
CA ASN A 6 1.21 -11.07 9.37
C ASN A 6 -0.25 -11.54 9.21
N GLN A 7 -0.88 -11.19 8.08
CA GLN A 7 -2.22 -11.58 7.66
C GLN A 7 -2.17 -12.15 6.25
N THR A 8 -3.06 -13.07 5.93
CA THR A 8 -3.18 -13.60 4.56
C THR A 8 -3.72 -12.54 3.61
N ALA A 9 -3.37 -12.63 2.31
CA ALA A 9 -3.91 -11.73 1.30
C ALA A 9 -5.45 -11.74 1.26
N ARG A 10 -6.08 -12.88 1.58
CA ARG A 10 -7.53 -13.02 1.66
C ARG A 10 -8.12 -12.20 2.82
N GLU A 11 -7.49 -12.19 3.99
CA GLU A 11 -7.96 -11.41 5.14
C GLU A 11 -7.86 -9.91 4.88
N ILE A 12 -6.71 -9.45 4.35
CA ILE A 12 -6.51 -8.05 3.94
C ILE A 12 -7.56 -7.64 2.91
N ARG A 13 -7.84 -8.50 1.92
CA ARG A 13 -8.89 -8.24 0.92
C ARG A 13 -10.28 -8.11 1.57
N ARG A 14 -10.61 -8.99 2.52
CA ARG A 14 -11.91 -8.91 3.21
C ARG A 14 -12.07 -7.61 4.00
N GLN A 15 -11.00 -7.13 4.64
CA GLN A 15 -11.01 -5.88 5.38
C GLN A 15 -11.21 -4.65 4.49
N THR A 16 -10.70 -4.69 3.26
CA THR A 16 -10.89 -3.59 2.29
C THR A 16 -12.24 -3.62 1.58
N GLY A 17 -13.06 -4.67 1.77
CA GLY A 17 -14.34 -4.83 1.08
C GLY A 17 -14.23 -5.10 -0.43
N LEU A 18 -13.02 -5.33 -0.95
CA LEU A 18 -12.79 -5.53 -2.38
C LEU A 18 -13.06 -6.98 -2.81
N ASN A 19 -13.57 -7.14 -4.02
CA ASN A 19 -13.58 -8.46 -4.66
C ASN A 19 -12.18 -8.88 -5.14
N GLN A 20 -12.00 -10.14 -5.53
CA GLN A 20 -10.69 -10.65 -5.96
C GLN A 20 -10.13 -9.85 -7.14
N GLN A 21 -10.94 -9.57 -8.17
CA GLN A 21 -10.47 -8.86 -9.35
C GLN A 21 -9.95 -7.46 -8.99
N GLN A 22 -10.73 -6.69 -8.22
CA GLN A 22 -10.37 -5.33 -7.79
C GLN A 22 -9.13 -5.31 -6.90
N PHE A 23 -9.01 -6.28 -5.99
CA PHE A 23 -7.87 -6.36 -5.07
C PHE A 23 -6.56 -6.68 -5.79
N TRP A 24 -6.59 -7.70 -6.67
CA TRP A 24 -5.39 -8.19 -7.35
C TRP A 24 -4.99 -7.29 -8.53
N SER A 25 -5.94 -6.67 -9.23
CA SER A 25 -5.64 -5.78 -10.35
C SER A 25 -4.84 -4.55 -9.94
N ARG A 26 -5.06 -4.01 -8.73
CA ARG A 26 -4.31 -2.85 -8.20
C ARG A 26 -2.80 -3.09 -8.05
N ILE A 27 -2.37 -4.35 -8.07
CA ILE A 27 -0.95 -4.73 -8.00
C ILE A 27 -0.49 -5.50 -9.25
N GLY A 28 -1.26 -5.42 -10.34
CA GLY A 28 -0.92 -6.05 -11.62
C GLY A 28 -1.05 -7.58 -11.64
N VAL A 29 -1.82 -8.16 -10.71
CA VAL A 29 -2.06 -9.61 -10.64
C VAL A 29 -3.45 -9.92 -11.22
N THR A 30 -3.52 -10.94 -12.07
CA THR A 30 -4.81 -11.39 -12.63
C THR A 30 -5.70 -12.00 -11.55
N GLN A 31 -7.03 -11.98 -11.76
CA GLN A 31 -7.97 -12.59 -10.81
C GLN A 31 -7.69 -14.09 -10.60
N SER A 32 -7.37 -14.84 -11.67
CA SER A 32 -7.03 -16.27 -11.58
C SER A 32 -5.72 -16.52 -10.84
N GLY A 33 -4.72 -15.64 -10.98
CA GLY A 33 -3.48 -15.68 -10.21
C GLY A 33 -3.74 -15.40 -8.72
N GLY A 34 -4.52 -14.37 -8.45
CA GLY A 34 -4.93 -13.99 -7.10
C GLY A 34 -5.74 -15.07 -6.38
N SER A 35 -6.67 -15.72 -7.08
CA SER A 35 -7.45 -16.85 -6.54
C SER A 35 -6.54 -17.98 -6.05
N ARG A 36 -5.49 -18.33 -6.82
CA ARG A 36 -4.51 -19.35 -6.42
C ARG A 36 -3.74 -18.94 -5.16
N TYR A 37 -3.36 -17.67 -5.06
CA TYR A 37 -2.69 -17.14 -3.86
C TYR A 37 -3.60 -17.22 -2.64
N GLU A 38 -4.87 -16.86 -2.78
CA GLU A 38 -5.85 -16.97 -1.69
C GLU A 38 -6.18 -18.42 -1.32
N SER A 39 -5.96 -19.39 -2.21
CA SER A 39 -6.21 -20.82 -1.98
C SER A 39 -5.00 -21.60 -1.47
N GLY A 40 -3.93 -20.92 -1.04
CA GLY A 40 -2.77 -21.56 -0.40
C GLY A 40 -1.55 -21.74 -1.29
N ARG A 41 -1.56 -21.28 -2.55
CA ARG A 41 -0.32 -21.19 -3.34
C ARG A 41 0.62 -20.16 -2.71
N ASN A 42 1.90 -20.51 -2.61
CA ASN A 42 2.92 -19.57 -2.15
C ASN A 42 2.90 -18.29 -2.99
N ILE A 43 2.85 -17.14 -2.30
CA ILE A 43 2.88 -15.82 -2.91
C ILE A 43 4.34 -15.39 -3.05
N PRO A 44 4.83 -15.03 -4.25
CA PRO A 44 6.18 -14.51 -4.39
C PRO A 44 6.40 -13.27 -3.52
N ARG A 45 7.59 -13.14 -2.93
CA ARG A 45 7.92 -12.01 -2.05
C ARG A 45 7.64 -10.63 -2.69
N PRO A 46 7.95 -10.37 -3.98
CA PRO A 46 7.61 -9.10 -4.61
C PRO A 46 6.10 -8.81 -4.58
N VAL A 47 5.26 -9.83 -4.80
CA VAL A 47 3.80 -9.69 -4.77
C VAL A 47 3.32 -9.41 -3.34
N GLN A 48 3.90 -10.06 -2.32
CA GLN A 48 3.59 -9.77 -0.91
C GLN A 48 3.93 -8.32 -0.55
N THR A 49 5.07 -7.81 -1.03
CA THR A 49 5.47 -6.41 -0.81
C THR A 49 4.48 -5.45 -1.46
N LEU A 50 4.05 -5.71 -2.70
CA LEU A 50 3.04 -4.88 -3.37
C LEU A 50 1.69 -4.90 -2.65
N VAL A 51 1.25 -6.06 -2.13
CA VAL A 51 0.04 -6.14 -1.29
C VAL A 51 0.17 -5.20 -0.09
N SER A 52 1.30 -5.20 0.61
CA SER A 52 1.53 -4.32 1.76
C SER A 52 1.53 -2.84 1.36
N VAL A 53 2.27 -2.48 0.32
CA VAL A 53 2.37 -1.09 -0.16
C VAL A 53 0.99 -0.54 -0.52
N VAL A 54 0.20 -1.29 -1.29
CA VAL A 54 -1.08 -0.79 -1.80
C VAL A 54 -2.20 -0.90 -0.77
N HIS A 55 -2.36 -2.05 -0.13
CA HIS A 55 -3.56 -2.35 0.66
C HIS A 55 -3.39 -2.14 2.17
N ILE A 56 -2.16 -2.12 2.67
CA ILE A 56 -1.87 -1.83 4.08
C ILE A 56 -1.42 -0.38 4.26
N HIS A 57 -0.49 0.09 3.41
CA HIS A 57 0.04 1.46 3.50
C HIS A 57 -0.75 2.48 2.68
N GLY A 58 -1.74 2.05 1.89
CA GLY A 58 -2.58 2.94 1.09
C GLY A 58 -1.83 3.68 -0.03
N ILE A 59 -0.66 3.19 -0.45
CA ILE A 59 0.15 3.86 -1.47
C ILE A 59 -0.28 3.39 -2.85
N GLU A 60 -0.88 4.30 -3.62
CA GLU A 60 -1.22 4.06 -5.01
C GLU A 60 0.04 4.07 -5.89
N LEU A 61 0.35 2.92 -6.51
CA LEU A 61 1.56 2.75 -7.32
C LEU A 61 1.62 3.72 -8.50
N GLU A 62 0.47 4.05 -9.09
CA GLU A 62 0.35 4.97 -10.24
C GLU A 62 0.75 6.42 -9.89
N LYS A 63 0.60 6.81 -8.61
CA LYS A 63 1.00 8.14 -8.15
C LYS A 63 2.52 8.26 -7.97
N ILE A 64 3.25 7.14 -7.92
CA ILE A 64 4.72 7.15 -7.78
C ILE A 64 5.33 7.51 -9.14
N ASN A 65 6.07 8.61 -9.17
CA ASN A 65 6.75 9.11 -10.36
C ASN A 65 8.19 9.50 -10.04
N ARG A 66 8.98 9.81 -11.08
CA ARG A 66 10.41 10.14 -10.92
C ARG A 66 10.64 11.32 -9.97
N HIS A 67 9.74 12.30 -9.98
CA HIS A 67 9.85 13.52 -9.18
C HIS A 67 9.64 13.22 -7.70
N ASN A 68 8.49 12.63 -7.33
CA ASN A 68 8.21 12.32 -5.92
C ASN A 68 9.08 11.17 -5.38
N ALA A 69 9.50 10.22 -6.22
CA ALA A 69 10.38 9.14 -5.79
C ALA A 69 11.73 9.64 -5.24
N ARG A 70 12.22 10.79 -5.73
CA ARG A 70 13.44 11.41 -5.19
C ARG A 70 13.22 11.90 -3.76
N VAL A 71 12.09 12.55 -3.50
CA VAL A 71 11.72 13.05 -2.16
C VAL A 71 11.48 11.88 -1.21
N LEU A 72 10.75 10.85 -1.66
CA LEU A 72 10.52 9.64 -0.87
C LEU A 72 11.83 8.95 -0.45
N ARG A 73 12.82 8.85 -1.36
CA ARG A 73 14.13 8.28 -1.02
C ARG A 73 14.87 9.10 0.04
N ALA A 74 14.87 10.43 -0.09
CA ALA A 74 15.52 11.31 0.87
C ALA A 74 14.85 11.22 2.26
N LEU A 75 13.51 11.18 2.31
CA LEU A 75 12.76 10.94 3.55
C LEU A 75 13.12 9.59 4.19
N LEU A 76 13.13 8.51 3.40
CA LEU A 76 13.46 7.17 3.91
C LEU A 76 14.93 7.02 4.32
N ALA A 77 15.83 7.80 3.74
CA ALA A 77 17.24 7.87 4.12
C ALA A 77 17.48 8.70 5.40
N GLY A 78 16.48 9.47 5.84
CA GLY A 78 16.60 10.40 6.97
C GLY A 78 17.21 11.75 6.60
N ASP A 79 17.40 12.03 5.31
CA ASP A 79 17.94 13.31 4.81
C ASP A 79 16.94 14.46 4.97
N ILE A 80 15.64 14.12 5.00
CA ILE A 80 14.53 15.05 5.22
C ILE A 80 13.80 14.60 6.48
N ASP A 81 13.59 15.52 7.42
CA ASP A 81 12.76 15.26 8.60
C ASP A 81 11.28 15.11 8.21
N ILE A 82 10.70 13.97 8.57
CA ILE A 82 9.32 13.61 8.29
C ILE A 82 8.33 14.29 9.27
N GLN A 83 8.78 14.67 10.48
CA GLN A 83 7.91 15.22 11.52
C GLN A 83 7.16 16.50 11.10
N PRO A 84 7.82 17.54 10.52
CA PRO A 84 7.10 18.74 10.10
C PRO A 84 6.07 18.46 8.99
N LEU A 85 6.37 17.52 8.09
CA LEU A 85 5.46 17.12 7.02
C LEU A 85 4.22 16.41 7.58
N LEU A 86 4.40 15.49 8.54
CA LEU A 86 3.28 14.82 9.21
C LEU A 86 2.40 15.80 9.98
N ALA A 87 2.97 16.82 10.61
CA ALA A 87 2.20 17.86 11.28
C ALA A 87 1.32 18.64 10.28
N GLN A 88 1.85 18.96 9.10
CA GLN A 88 1.10 19.63 8.04
C GLN A 88 -0.05 18.76 7.50
N VAL A 89 0.21 17.47 7.26
CA VAL A 89 -0.82 16.52 6.79
C VAL A 89 -1.95 16.40 7.81
N LYS A 90 -1.63 16.20 9.11
CA LYS A 90 -2.64 16.14 10.17
C LYS A 90 -3.48 17.42 10.27
N ALA A 91 -2.85 18.57 10.09
CA ALA A 91 -3.57 19.85 10.09
C ALA A 91 -4.52 19.97 8.89
N ALA A 92 -4.11 19.50 7.71
CA ALA A 92 -4.95 19.49 6.52
C ALA A 92 -6.12 18.50 6.63
N GLU A 93 -5.89 17.30 7.15
CA GLU A 93 -6.93 16.29 7.43
C GLU A 93 -7.97 16.84 8.41
N ALA A 94 -7.52 17.42 9.53
CA ALA A 94 -8.41 18.03 10.52
C ALA A 94 -9.17 19.27 9.99
N ALA A 95 -8.66 19.94 8.95
CA ALA A 95 -9.37 21.04 8.30
C ALA A 95 -10.41 20.54 7.29
N GLY A 96 -10.11 19.46 6.57
CA GLY A 96 -11.03 18.78 5.65
C GLY A 96 -12.23 18.18 6.37
N GLU A 97 -12.01 17.50 7.51
CA GLU A 97 -13.07 16.92 8.34
C GLU A 97 -14.00 17.96 9.00
N ARG A 98 -13.59 19.23 9.08
CA ARG A 98 -14.44 20.32 9.61
C ARG A 98 -15.29 21.01 8.55
N ALA A 99 -14.99 20.75 7.27
CA ALA A 99 -15.68 21.33 6.13
C ALA A 99 -16.76 20.40 5.55
N GLU A 100 -16.84 19.17 6.05
CA GLU A 100 -17.82 18.13 5.69
C GLU A 100 -18.77 17.86 6.87
#